data_AF-A0A7V6GUJ9-F1
#
_entry.id   AF-A0A7V6GUJ9-F1
#
_cell.length_a   1.000
_cell.length_b   1.000
_cell.length_c   1.000
_cell.angle_alpha   90.00
_cell.angle_beta   90.00
_cell.angle_gamma   90.00
#
_symmetry.space_group_name_H-M   'P 1'
#
loop_
_entity.id
_entity.type
_entity.pdbx_description
1 polymer ?
#
loop_
_entity_poly.entity_id
_entity_poly.type
_entity_poly.pdbx_seq_one_letter_code
_entity_poly.pdbx_strand_id
1 'polypeptide(L)'
;MYLFPYEEQYLSGKTENQIVNTNSNLNLLLCNGECNRKYRPLACRIFPYFPYLDTNGILEVKFDLRAKSICPLQFTDILQIVINKRFIKRIERVFRKLIKHKVFYDYLRNLTDEIVFLEKFH
;
A
#
# COMPACT_ATOMS: atom_id res chain seq x y z
N MET A 1 -1.65 -5.69 5.85
CA MET A 1 -1.55 -4.90 4.60
C MET A 1 -2.96 -4.51 4.19
N TYR A 2 -3.30 -3.22 4.12
CA TYR A 2 -4.62 -2.83 3.64
C TYR A 2 -4.76 -3.13 2.15
N LEU A 3 -5.87 -3.76 1.80
CA LEU A 3 -6.18 -4.16 0.43
C LEU A 3 -6.74 -2.98 -0.35
N PHE A 4 -6.19 -2.76 -1.54
CA PHE A 4 -6.78 -1.83 -2.50
C PHE A 4 -8.19 -2.28 -2.92
N PRO A 5 -9.02 -1.37 -3.45
CA PRO A 5 -10.31 -1.72 -3.99
C PRO A 5 -10.22 -2.91 -4.95
N TYR A 6 -11.15 -3.85 -4.79
CA TYR A 6 -11.29 -5.09 -5.57
C TYR A 6 -10.24 -6.19 -5.32
N GLU A 7 -9.26 -5.99 -4.42
CA GLU A 7 -8.26 -7.02 -4.15
C GLU A 7 -8.81 -8.19 -3.34
N GLU A 8 -9.79 -7.97 -2.46
CA GLU A 8 -10.46 -9.07 -1.73
C GLU A 8 -11.10 -10.06 -2.71
N GLN A 9 -11.85 -9.54 -3.69
CA GLN A 9 -12.49 -10.32 -4.76
C GLN A 9 -11.44 -11.06 -5.59
N TYR A 10 -10.30 -10.41 -5.87
CA TYR A 10 -9.17 -11.06 -6.55
C TYR A 10 -8.59 -12.22 -5.71
N LEU A 11 -8.59 -12.11 -4.39
CA LEU A 11 -8.03 -13.13 -3.48
C LEU A 11 -9.02 -14.25 -3.14
N SER A 12 -10.27 -14.14 -3.56
CA SER A 12 -11.27 -15.17 -3.29
C SER A 12 -10.88 -16.52 -3.89
N GLY A 13 -11.11 -17.59 -3.11
CA GLY A 13 -10.66 -18.96 -3.38
C GLY A 13 -9.14 -19.15 -3.39
N LYS A 14 -8.36 -18.18 -2.88
CA LYS A 14 -6.88 -18.24 -2.82
C LYS A 14 -6.38 -18.06 -1.39
N THR A 15 -6.36 -16.83 -0.90
CA THR A 15 -5.84 -16.47 0.44
C THR A 15 -6.85 -15.62 1.22
N GLU A 16 -8.14 -15.77 0.93
CA GLU A 16 -9.22 -15.03 1.59
C GLU A 16 -9.30 -15.27 3.10
N ASN A 17 -8.93 -16.47 3.56
CA ASN A 17 -8.90 -16.83 4.97
C ASN A 17 -7.92 -15.99 5.82
N GLN A 18 -7.06 -15.18 5.18
CA GLN A 18 -6.10 -14.30 5.84
C GLN A 18 -6.58 -12.83 5.87
N ILE A 19 -7.79 -12.55 5.38
CA ILE A 19 -8.36 -11.20 5.33
C ILE A 19 -9.20 -10.96 6.58
N VAL A 20 -8.93 -9.86 7.27
CA VAL A 20 -9.75 -9.38 8.39
C VAL A 20 -10.35 -8.02 8.03
N ASN A 21 -11.62 -7.82 8.38
CA ASN A 21 -12.25 -6.51 8.26
C ASN A 21 -11.89 -5.67 9.49
N THR A 22 -11.47 -4.43 9.26
CA THR A 22 -11.11 -3.50 10.32
C THR A 22 -12.28 -2.61 10.68
N ASN A 23 -12.24 -1.99 11.86
CA ASN A 23 -13.28 -1.04 12.30
C ASN A 23 -13.44 0.18 11.38
N SER A 24 -12.47 0.46 10.50
CA SER A 24 -12.55 1.50 9.47
C SER A 24 -13.21 1.01 8.17
N ASN A 25 -13.85 -0.17 8.18
CA ASN A 25 -14.41 -0.87 7.00
C ASN A 25 -13.38 -1.13 5.90
N LEU A 26 -12.09 -1.14 6.23
CA LEU A 26 -11.03 -1.52 5.30
C LEU A 26 -10.63 -2.97 5.54
N ASN A 27 -10.37 -3.69 4.45
CA ASN A 27 -9.89 -5.07 4.53
C ASN A 27 -8.37 -5.08 4.69
N LEU A 28 -7.91 -5.84 5.69
CA LEU A 28 -6.51 -6.02 6.02
C LEU A 28 -6.12 -7.47 5.75
N LEU A 29 -5.18 -7.69 4.83
CA LEU A 29 -4.54 -8.98 4.65
C LEU A 29 -3.45 -9.16 5.71
N LEU A 30 -3.58 -10.20 6.53
CA LEU A 30 -2.60 -10.62 7.52
C LEU A 30 -1.53 -11.49 6.86
N CYS A 31 -0.25 -11.10 7.00
CA CYS A 31 0.87 -11.87 6.47
C CYS A 31 1.36 -12.85 7.55
N ASN A 32 1.40 -14.14 7.23
CA ASN A 32 2.00 -15.20 8.06
C ASN A 32 3.42 -15.59 7.60
N GLY A 33 4.00 -14.86 6.64
CA GLY A 33 5.28 -15.18 6.01
C GLY A 33 5.19 -16.17 4.83
N GLU A 34 4.05 -16.85 4.68
CA GLU A 34 3.86 -17.89 3.67
C GLU A 34 2.67 -17.55 2.76
N CYS A 35 2.99 -17.04 1.56
CA CYS A 35 1.97 -16.81 0.54
C CYS A 35 2.48 -17.18 -0.85
N ASN A 36 1.60 -17.76 -1.67
CA ASN A 36 1.91 -18.03 -3.07
C ASN A 36 2.15 -16.70 -3.80
N ARG A 37 3.39 -16.50 -4.24
CA ARG A 37 3.85 -15.25 -4.87
C ARG A 37 3.04 -14.87 -6.10
N LYS A 38 2.48 -15.85 -6.82
CA LYS A 38 1.63 -15.63 -8.01
C LYS A 38 0.35 -14.87 -7.67
N TYR A 39 -0.18 -15.07 -6.47
CA TYR A 39 -1.47 -14.53 -6.02
C TYR A 39 -1.34 -13.32 -5.10
N ARG A 40 -0.13 -12.79 -4.89
CA ARG A 40 0.03 -11.58 -4.07
C ARG A 40 -0.80 -10.44 -4.64
N PRO A 41 -1.60 -9.73 -3.81
CA PRO A 41 -2.28 -8.52 -4.24
C PRO A 41 -1.26 -7.44 -4.61
N LEU A 42 -1.68 -6.44 -5.39
CA LEU A 42 -0.86 -5.28 -5.73
C LEU A 42 -0.34 -4.60 -4.46
N ALA A 43 -1.16 -4.44 -3.42
CA ALA A 43 -0.76 -3.87 -2.12
C ALA A 43 0.47 -4.57 -1.53
N CYS A 44 0.50 -5.91 -1.55
CA CYS A 44 1.65 -6.69 -1.08
C CYS A 44 2.86 -6.59 -2.02
N ARG A 45 2.65 -6.45 -3.34
CA ARG A 45 3.75 -6.36 -4.32
C ARG A 45 4.49 -5.02 -4.28
N ILE A 46 3.82 -3.93 -3.89
CA ILE A 46 4.42 -2.59 -3.86
C ILE A 46 4.95 -2.20 -2.48
N PHE A 47 4.58 -2.93 -1.43
CA PHE A 47 5.12 -2.72 -0.08
C PHE A 47 6.66 -2.70 -0.09
N PRO A 48 7.30 -1.76 0.63
CA PRO A 48 6.74 -0.82 1.60
C PRO A 48 6.39 0.56 1.03
N TYR A 49 6.13 0.68 -0.28
CA TYR A 49 5.65 1.94 -0.87
C TYR A 49 4.13 2.04 -0.81
N PHE A 50 3.66 3.26 -0.62
CA PHE A 50 2.26 3.63 -0.73
C PHE A 50 2.10 4.84 -1.67
N PRO A 51 1.07 4.85 -2.54
CA PRO A 51 0.72 6.00 -3.36
C PRO A 51 -0.16 6.97 -2.56
N TYR A 52 0.47 8.00 -2.02
CA TYR A 52 -0.19 9.08 -1.30
C TYR A 52 -0.93 9.99 -2.28
N LEU A 53 -2.10 10.45 -1.86
CA LEU A 53 -2.90 11.38 -2.61
C LEU A 53 -3.26 12.55 -1.68
N ASP A 54 -2.69 13.73 -1.94
CA ASP A 54 -2.87 14.90 -1.07
C ASP A 54 -4.22 15.61 -1.28
N THR A 55 -4.46 16.65 -0.47
CA THR A 55 -5.65 17.53 -0.49
C THR A 55 -5.96 18.14 -1.86
N ASN A 56 -4.95 18.36 -2.70
CA ASN A 56 -5.06 18.97 -4.02
C ASN A 56 -5.18 17.93 -5.15
N GLY A 57 -5.23 16.62 -4.84
CA GLY A 57 -5.19 15.55 -5.85
C GLY A 57 -3.77 15.21 -6.34
N ILE A 58 -2.79 15.70 -5.59
CA ILE A 58 -1.36 15.37 -5.54
C ILE A 58 -0.98 13.90 -5.44
N LEU A 59 -0.78 13.14 -6.52
CA LEU A 59 -0.27 11.77 -6.37
C LEU A 59 1.25 11.74 -6.18
N GLU A 60 1.71 11.15 -5.08
CA GLU A 60 3.13 10.93 -4.80
C GLU A 60 3.36 9.52 -4.22
N VAL A 61 4.42 8.83 -4.66
CA VAL A 61 4.75 7.48 -4.16
C VAL A 61 5.91 7.57 -3.18
N LYS A 62 5.64 7.29 -1.90
CA LYS A 62 6.61 7.31 -0.81
C LYS A 62 6.59 6.02 -0.02
N PHE A 63 7.57 5.86 0.86
CA PHE A 63 7.52 4.84 1.88
C PHE A 63 6.30 5.01 2.77
N ASP A 64 5.58 3.91 3.00
CA ASP A 64 4.46 3.83 3.93
C ASP A 64 4.98 3.96 5.36
N LEU A 65 4.61 5.01 6.08
CA LEU A 65 5.07 5.23 7.46
C LEU A 65 4.76 4.03 8.37
N ARG A 66 3.66 3.30 8.12
CA ARG A 66 3.27 2.11 8.90
C ARG A 66 4.25 0.96 8.75
N ALA A 67 5.14 1.02 7.75
CA ALA A 67 6.17 0.03 7.52
C ALA A 67 7.52 0.37 8.19
N LYS A 68 7.68 1.55 8.79
CA LYS A 68 8.94 2.06 9.37
C LYS A 68 9.58 1.12 10.39
N SER A 69 8.77 0.47 11.22
CA SER A 69 9.24 -0.44 12.27
C SER A 69 9.36 -1.91 11.83
N ILE A 70 8.87 -2.26 10.63
CA ILE A 70 8.74 -3.67 10.20
C ILE A 70 9.49 -3.99 8.90
N CYS A 71 9.86 -2.99 8.09
CA CYS A 71 10.48 -3.22 6.79
C CYS A 71 11.91 -2.66 6.74
N PRO A 72 12.93 -3.53 6.63
CA PRO A 72 14.32 -3.09 6.50
C PRO A 72 14.60 -2.22 5.27
N LEU A 73 13.74 -2.25 4.25
CA LEU A 73 13.89 -1.43 3.05
C LEU A 73 13.69 0.08 3.31
N GLN A 74 13.16 0.47 4.47
CA GLN A 74 13.03 1.88 4.87
C GLN A 74 14.26 2.40 5.63
N PHE A 75 15.19 1.54 6.01
CA PHE A 75 16.40 1.93 6.73
C PHE A 75 17.36 2.63 5.77
N THR A 76 17.50 3.95 5.95
CA THR A 76 18.26 4.84 5.07
C THR A 76 19.77 4.80 5.32
N ASP A 77 20.18 4.18 6.41
CA ASP A 77 21.57 4.00 6.85
C ASP A 77 22.26 2.77 6.22
N ILE A 78 21.50 1.88 5.56
CA ILE A 78 22.03 0.69 4.90
C ILE A 78 22.35 1.00 3.43
N LEU A 79 23.60 1.41 3.16
CA LEU A 79 24.07 1.83 1.83
C LEU A 79 23.85 0.78 0.72
N GLN A 80 23.73 -0.51 1.06
CA GLN A 80 23.51 -1.59 0.09
C GLN A 80 22.06 -1.66 -0.40
N ILE A 81 21.10 -1.06 0.31
CA ILE A 81 19.69 -1.05 -0.07
C ILE A 81 19.45 0.09 -1.05
N VAL A 82 19.49 -0.23 -2.35
CA VAL A 82 19.19 0.73 -3.42
C VAL A 82 17.89 0.35 -4.12
N ILE A 83 16.85 1.15 -3.92
CA ILE A 83 15.58 0.96 -4.62
C ILE A 83 15.67 1.50 -6.04
N ASN A 84 15.30 0.66 -7.01
CA ASN A 84 15.26 1.06 -8.41
C ASN A 84 14.20 2.14 -8.64
N LYS A 85 14.63 3.36 -9.00
CA LYS A 85 13.72 4.49 -9.29
C LYS A 85 12.68 4.19 -10.36
N ARG A 86 12.92 3.27 -11.30
CA ARG A 86 11.93 2.85 -12.30
C ARG A 86 10.75 2.10 -11.67
N PHE A 87 10.96 1.41 -10.55
CA PHE A 87 9.89 0.75 -9.81
C PHE A 87 8.89 1.78 -9.27
N ILE A 88 9.39 2.83 -8.60
CA ILE A 88 8.58 3.94 -8.05
C ILE A 88 7.78 4.62 -9.17
N LYS A 89 8.45 4.96 -10.29
CA LYS A 89 7.78 5.56 -11.47
C LYS A 89 6.68 4.67 -12.06
N ARG A 90 6.83 3.33 -12.00
CA ARG A 90 5.82 2.39 -12.48
C ARG A 90 4.60 2.36 -11.55
N ILE A 91 4.82 2.38 -10.23
CA ILE A 91 3.73 2.51 -9.25
C ILE A 91 2.95 3.80 -9.55
N GLU A 92 3.65 4.93 -9.63
CA GLU A 92 3.04 6.23 -9.91
C GLU A 92 2.20 6.20 -11.20
N ARG A 93 2.74 5.64 -12.29
CA ARG A 93 2.03 5.53 -13.57
C ARG A 93 0.77 4.66 -13.49
N VAL A 94 0.78 3.59 -12.70
CA VAL A 94 -0.40 2.75 -12.47
C VAL A 94 -1.44 3.54 -11.68
N PHE A 95 -1.06 4.15 -10.57
CA PHE A 95 -1.99 4.86 -9.69
C PHE A 95 -2.55 6.13 -10.33
N ARG A 96 -1.78 6.87 -11.16
CA ARG A 96 -2.31 7.97 -11.99
C ARG A 96 -3.47 7.55 -12.89
N LYS A 97 -3.53 6.28 -13.30
CA LYS A 97 -4.68 5.75 -14.05
C LYS A 97 -5.81 5.32 -13.12
N LEU A 98 -5.49 4.67 -12.00
CA LEU A 98 -6.48 4.16 -11.05
C LEU A 98 -7.28 5.28 -10.37
N ILE A 99 -6.63 6.37 -9.96
CA ILE A 99 -7.31 7.49 -9.28
C ILE A 99 -8.32 8.24 -10.16
N LYS A 100 -8.40 7.95 -11.46
CA LYS A 100 -9.49 8.43 -12.32
C LYS A 100 -10.83 7.80 -11.95
N HIS A 101 -10.81 6.67 -11.25
CA HIS A 101 -11.99 6.02 -10.70
C HIS A 101 -12.21 6.48 -9.26
N LYS A 102 -13.41 6.99 -8.97
CA LYS A 102 -13.77 7.55 -7.65
C LYS A 102 -13.43 6.63 -6.48
N VAL A 103 -13.68 5.32 -6.63
CA VAL A 103 -13.39 4.32 -5.58
C VAL A 103 -11.91 4.27 -5.19
N PHE A 104 -10.99 4.40 -6.15
CA PHE A 104 -9.55 4.44 -5.86
C PHE A 104 -9.12 5.81 -5.33
N TYR A 105 -9.70 6.90 -5.87
CA TYR A 105 -9.44 8.25 -5.38
C TYR A 105 -9.79 8.34 -3.88
N ASP A 106 -11.02 8.01 -3.52
CA ASP A 106 -11.51 8.09 -2.15
C ASP A 106 -10.72 7.18 -1.20
N TYR A 107 -10.42 5.94 -1.64
CA TYR A 107 -9.62 5.01 -0.85
C TYR A 107 -8.22 5.57 -0.54
N LEU A 108 -7.52 6.10 -1.55
CA LEU A 108 -6.19 6.67 -1.33
C LEU A 108 -6.25 7.93 -0.47
N ARG A 109 -7.29 8.77 -0.63
CA ARG A 109 -7.47 9.95 0.22
C ARG A 109 -7.64 9.56 1.68
N ASN A 110 -8.58 8.66 1.97
CA ASN A 110 -8.85 8.23 3.34
C ASN A 110 -7.60 7.63 4.00
N LEU A 111 -6.87 6.75 3.29
CA LEU A 111 -5.64 6.17 3.84
C LEU A 111 -4.47 7.16 3.91
N THR A 112 -4.37 8.12 2.99
CA THR A 112 -3.35 9.18 3.07
C THR A 112 -3.59 10.00 4.32
N ASP A 113 -4.83 10.40 4.59
CA ASP A 113 -5.18 11.18 5.78
C ASP A 113 -4.89 10.38 7.08
N GLU A 114 -5.17 9.08 7.11
CA GLU A 114 -4.79 8.18 8.22
C GLU A 114 -3.27 8.14 8.42
N ILE A 115 -2.49 7.96 7.36
CA ILE A 115 -1.03 7.85 7.47
C ILE A 115 -0.39 9.19 7.84
N VAL A 116 -0.86 10.31 7.28
CA VAL A 116 -0.39 11.66 7.63
C VAL A 116 -0.74 11.98 9.08
N PHE A 117 -1.88 11.50 9.59
CA PHE A 117 -2.18 11.62 11.02
C PHE A 117 -1.13 10.93 11.89
N LEU A 118 -0.61 9.76 11.47
CA LEU A 118 0.44 9.03 12.19
C LEU A 118 1.79 9.77 12.20
N GLU A 119 2.08 10.63 11.22
CA GLU A 119 3.31 11.44 11.20
C GLU A 119 3.43 12.35 12.43
N LYS A 120 2.31 12.72 13.07
CA LYS A 120 2.31 13.53 14.31
C LYS A 120 2.97 12.84 15.51
N PHE A 121 3.19 11.53 15.45
CA PHE A 121 3.70 10.72 16.54
C PHE A 121 5.11 10.16 16.28
N HIS A 122 5.74 10.54 15.17
CA HIS A 122 7.04 10.03 14.71
C HIS A 122 8.02 11.13 14.35
#